data_AF-E1T8D2-F1
#
_entry.id   AF-E1T8D2-F1
#
_cell.length_a   1.000
_cell.length_b   1.000
_cell.length_c   1.000
_cell.angle_alpha   90.00
_cell.angle_beta   90.00
_cell.angle_gamma   90.00
#
_symmetry.space_group_name_H-M   'P 1'
#
loop_
_entity.id
_entity.type
_entity.pdbx_description
1 polymer ?
#
loop_
_entity_poly.entity_id
_entity_poly.type
_entity_poly.pdbx_seq_one_letter_code
_entity_poly.pdbx_strand_id
1 'polypeptide(L)'
;MMQQLRTGAIVLTMLALGGCGVGQTVKDSTVDAAKWAFTTQVKTMNIDLTSRSSLNASGDGQSLSTVIRIYQLKTPQTFQQLDYQQLQANDLEALKADLLATKDVVLRPDASASISEPMNGDAQYVGVVAFFRNAGSDATWKLVIPKKQWKKTDPVKIEARENTLNLVGATEDTIRRNAPQQSLPNPPQPKPPASTGHASPAG
;
A
#
# COMPACT_ATOMS: atom_id res chain seq x y z
N MET A 1 -87.75 -0.60 -9.99
CA MET A 1 -88.28 -1.90 -10.46
C MET A 1 -87.33 -2.37 -11.56
N MET A 2 -86.42 -3.28 -11.22
CA MET A 2 -86.48 -4.71 -11.56
C MET A 2 -86.30 -4.93 -13.08
N GLN A 3 -85.07 -5.23 -13.49
CA GLN A 3 -84.51 -6.57 -13.71
C GLN A 3 -84.73 -7.05 -15.15
N GLN A 4 -83.64 -7.30 -15.87
CA GLN A 4 -83.56 -8.44 -16.78
C GLN A 4 -82.13 -8.99 -16.77
N LEU A 5 -81.98 -10.21 -16.23
CA LEU A 5 -80.87 -11.11 -16.51
C LEU A 5 -81.29 -12.00 -17.69
N ARG A 6 -80.39 -12.27 -18.63
CA ARG A 6 -80.29 -13.57 -19.32
C ARG A 6 -78.97 -13.73 -20.09
N THR A 7 -78.10 -14.57 -19.51
CA THR A 7 -77.28 -15.63 -20.13
C THR A 7 -76.69 -15.40 -21.53
N GLY A 8 -75.35 -15.31 -21.57
CA GLY A 8 -74.53 -16.34 -22.21
C GLY A 8 -73.96 -16.04 -23.60
N ALA A 9 -72.66 -15.72 -23.64
CA ALA A 9 -71.75 -16.19 -24.69
C ALA A 9 -70.32 -16.14 -24.15
N ILE A 10 -69.71 -17.32 -24.05
CA ILE A 10 -68.29 -17.53 -23.79
C ILE A 10 -67.54 -16.92 -24.99
N VAL A 11 -66.69 -15.92 -24.74
CA VAL A 11 -65.62 -15.55 -25.67
C VAL A 11 -64.32 -15.58 -24.87
N LEU A 12 -63.63 -16.70 -25.01
CA LEU A 12 -62.25 -16.90 -24.56
C LEU A 12 -61.34 -16.14 -25.52
N THR A 13 -61.10 -14.86 -25.26
CA THR A 13 -60.14 -14.07 -26.04
C THR A 13 -58.74 -14.36 -25.52
N MET A 14 -57.99 -15.18 -26.26
CA MET A 14 -56.54 -15.31 -26.12
C MET A 14 -55.90 -13.95 -26.39
N LEU A 15 -55.46 -13.26 -25.33
CA LEU A 15 -54.56 -12.11 -25.44
C LEU A 15 -53.17 -12.65 -25.78
N ALA A 16 -52.81 -12.55 -27.06
CA ALA A 16 -51.48 -12.84 -27.55
C ALA A 16 -50.46 -11.91 -26.89
N LEU A 17 -49.47 -12.52 -26.24
CA LEU A 17 -48.28 -11.89 -25.71
C LEU A 17 -47.44 -11.33 -26.86
N GLY A 18 -47.55 -10.04 -27.11
CA GLY A 18 -46.69 -9.28 -28.02
C GLY A 18 -45.98 -8.16 -27.26
N GLY A 19 -45.14 -8.51 -26.29
CA GLY A 19 -44.25 -7.54 -25.66
C GLY A 19 -43.02 -7.31 -26.53
N CYS A 20 -42.86 -6.10 -27.08
CA CYS A 20 -41.62 -5.65 -27.70
C CYS A 20 -40.46 -5.83 -26.71
N GLY A 21 -39.46 -6.63 -27.08
CA GLY A 21 -38.25 -6.83 -26.31
C GLY A 21 -37.46 -5.54 -26.20
N VAL A 22 -37.69 -4.77 -25.13
CA VAL A 22 -36.73 -3.76 -24.71
C VAL A 22 -35.57 -4.51 -24.07
N GLY A 23 -34.51 -4.73 -24.86
CA GLY A 23 -33.21 -5.10 -24.34
C GLY A 23 -32.67 -3.96 -23.49
N GLN A 24 -33.14 -3.84 -22.25
CA GLN A 24 -32.50 -3.02 -21.24
C GLN A 24 -31.20 -3.72 -20.86
N THR A 25 -30.09 -3.19 -21.34
CA THR A 25 -28.74 -3.59 -20.92
C THR A 25 -28.53 -3.12 -19.47
N VAL A 26 -29.09 -3.85 -18.51
CA VAL A 26 -28.84 -3.63 -17.08
C VAL A 26 -27.62 -4.44 -16.69
N LYS A 27 -26.42 -4.02 -17.12
CA LYS A 27 -25.17 -4.68 -16.73
C LYS A 27 -24.34 -3.89 -15.72
N ASP A 28 -24.63 -2.60 -15.51
CA ASP A 28 -23.73 -1.75 -14.74
C ASP A 28 -24.18 -1.48 -13.29
N SER A 29 -25.48 -1.50 -13.00
CA SER A 29 -25.98 -1.08 -11.67
C SER A 29 -25.73 -2.07 -10.52
N THR A 30 -25.68 -3.38 -10.80
CA THR A 30 -25.44 -4.41 -9.75
C THR A 30 -23.97 -4.57 -9.41
N VAL A 31 -23.07 -4.35 -10.38
CA VAL A 31 -21.61 -4.42 -10.17
C VAL A 31 -21.14 -3.26 -9.30
N ASP A 32 -21.67 -2.05 -9.50
CA ASP A 32 -21.35 -0.88 -8.67
C ASP A 32 -21.89 -1.01 -7.24
N ALA A 33 -23.09 -1.56 -7.07
CA ALA A 33 -23.66 -1.84 -5.75
C ALA A 33 -22.85 -2.89 -4.97
N ALA A 34 -22.37 -3.94 -5.66
CA ALA A 34 -21.51 -4.95 -5.05
C ALA A 34 -20.11 -4.39 -4.68
N LYS A 35 -19.58 -3.44 -5.46
CA LYS A 35 -18.25 -2.85 -5.23
C LYS A 35 -18.20 -1.94 -4.00
N TRP A 36 -19.32 -1.28 -3.65
CA TRP A 36 -19.38 -0.43 -2.44
C TRP A 36 -19.31 -1.27 -1.16
N ALA A 37 -19.98 -2.42 -1.14
CA ALA A 37 -20.15 -3.22 0.08
C ALA A 37 -18.83 -3.85 0.58
N PHE A 38 -17.80 -3.92 -0.27
CA PHE A 38 -16.53 -4.59 0.03
C PHE A 38 -15.29 -3.68 0.00
N THR A 39 -15.43 -2.38 -0.25
CA THR A 39 -14.25 -1.52 -0.46
C THR A 39 -14.28 -0.23 0.34
N THR A 40 -13.72 -0.24 1.56
CA THR A 40 -13.15 0.98 2.16
C THR A 40 -12.00 1.44 1.26
N GLN A 41 -12.29 2.25 0.24
CA GLN A 41 -11.27 2.74 -0.70
C GLN A 41 -10.44 3.81 -0.01
N VAL A 42 -9.11 3.71 -0.11
CA VAL A 42 -8.20 4.78 0.30
C VAL A 42 -8.35 5.90 -0.73
N LYS A 43 -9.09 6.95 -0.37
CA LYS A 43 -9.40 8.10 -1.24
C LYS A 43 -8.41 9.26 -1.10
N THR A 44 -7.75 9.35 0.04
CA THR A 44 -6.83 10.44 0.37
C THR A 44 -5.48 9.88 0.77
N MET A 45 -4.43 10.54 0.30
CA MET A 45 -3.03 10.30 0.61
C MET A 45 -2.61 11.25 1.75
N ASN A 46 -2.88 10.86 3.01
CA ASN A 46 -2.40 11.55 4.20
C ASN A 46 -0.99 11.08 4.63
N ILE A 47 -0.01 11.97 4.61
CA ILE A 47 1.37 11.72 5.05
C ILE A 47 1.76 12.78 6.08
N ASP A 48 2.27 12.35 7.22
CA ASP A 48 2.93 13.21 8.19
C ASP A 48 4.45 13.03 8.09
N LEU A 49 5.13 14.10 7.72
CA LEU A 49 6.57 14.21 7.71
C LEU A 49 7.04 14.88 8.99
N THR A 50 8.05 14.31 9.63
CA THR A 50 8.75 14.92 10.76
C THR A 50 10.24 14.90 10.48
N SER A 51 10.99 15.84 11.05
CA SER A 51 12.44 15.88 10.93
C SER A 51 13.12 16.05 12.28
N ARG A 52 14.35 15.54 12.38
CA ARG A 52 15.23 15.79 13.52
C ARG A 52 16.15 16.98 13.26
N SER A 53 16.71 17.52 14.32
CA SER A 53 17.66 18.63 14.25
C SER A 53 18.82 18.38 13.30
N SER A 54 19.34 17.15 13.24
CA SER A 54 20.47 16.75 12.38
C SER A 54 20.15 16.59 10.88
N LEU A 55 18.96 17.02 10.44
CA LEU A 55 18.50 16.83 9.06
C LEU A 55 19.50 17.39 8.03
N ASN A 56 19.82 16.56 7.04
CA ASN A 56 20.57 16.89 5.83
C ASN A 56 21.86 17.68 6.13
N ALA A 57 22.55 17.39 7.23
CA ALA A 57 23.66 18.19 7.72
C ALA A 57 24.81 18.29 6.71
N SER A 58 25.44 19.46 6.58
CA SER A 58 26.62 19.76 5.77
C SER A 58 27.88 19.04 6.25
N GLY A 59 28.98 19.11 5.49
CA GLY A 59 30.26 18.51 5.91
C GLY A 59 30.82 19.11 7.21
N ASP A 60 30.46 20.36 7.50
CA ASP A 60 30.73 21.10 8.74
C ASP A 60 29.63 20.95 9.80
N GLY A 61 28.62 20.11 9.57
CA GLY A 61 27.58 19.77 10.55
C GLY A 61 26.38 20.72 10.61
N GLN A 62 26.31 21.75 9.77
CA GLN A 62 25.15 22.64 9.68
C GLN A 62 23.94 21.87 9.13
N SER A 63 22.84 21.86 9.86
CA SER A 63 21.61 21.18 9.44
C SER A 63 20.88 21.99 8.38
N LEU A 64 20.40 21.31 7.33
CA LEU A 64 19.83 21.92 6.14
C LEU A 64 18.45 21.37 5.83
N SER A 65 17.66 22.17 5.11
CA SER A 65 16.40 21.69 4.55
C SER A 65 16.63 20.66 3.45
N THR A 66 15.64 19.82 3.17
CA THR A 66 15.62 18.92 2.01
C THR A 66 14.28 19.02 1.29
N VAL A 67 14.29 18.75 -0.01
CA VAL A 67 13.06 18.50 -0.76
C VAL A 67 12.69 17.03 -0.59
N ILE A 68 11.42 16.77 -0.29
CA ILE A 68 10.82 15.44 -0.33
C ILE A 68 9.82 15.44 -1.48
N ARG A 69 10.05 14.56 -2.44
CA ARG A 69 9.15 14.31 -3.57
C ARG A 69 8.40 13.02 -3.36
N ILE A 70 7.08 13.10 -3.52
CA ILE A 70 6.14 12.03 -3.35
C ILE A 70 5.55 11.69 -4.72
N TYR A 71 5.50 10.41 -5.05
CA TYR A 71 5.02 9.90 -6.32
C TYR A 71 3.84 8.96 -6.07
N GLN A 72 2.74 9.15 -6.79
CA GLN A 72 1.70 8.13 -6.88
C GLN A 72 1.97 7.27 -8.12
N LEU A 73 2.07 5.96 -7.92
CA LEU A 73 2.55 5.02 -8.93
C LEU A 73 1.55 3.88 -9.16
N LYS A 74 1.42 3.46 -10.42
CA LYS A 74 0.71 2.22 -10.80
C LYS A 74 1.48 0.99 -10.31
N THR A 75 2.79 0.96 -10.57
CA THR A 75 3.69 -0.14 -10.22
C THR A 75 5.01 0.39 -9.64
N PRO A 76 5.72 -0.35 -8.76
CA PRO A 76 6.93 0.16 -8.11
C PRO A 76 8.23 -0.17 -8.86
N GLN A 77 8.21 -1.05 -9.86
CA GLN A 77 9.40 -1.71 -10.40
C GLN A 77 10.40 -0.70 -10.96
N THR A 78 9.95 0.17 -11.86
CA THR A 78 10.79 1.22 -12.46
C THR A 78 11.38 2.12 -11.38
N PHE A 79 10.54 2.63 -10.46
CA PHE A 79 10.96 3.49 -9.35
C PHE A 79 11.99 2.83 -8.41
N GLN A 80 11.84 1.54 -8.13
CA GLN A 80 12.78 0.80 -7.29
C GLN A 80 14.15 0.68 -7.96
N GLN A 81 14.19 0.50 -9.28
CA GLN A 81 15.42 0.36 -10.06
C GLN A 81 16.17 1.68 -10.28
N LEU A 82 15.46 2.82 -10.37
CA LEU A 82 16.11 4.11 -10.58
C LEU A 82 17.01 4.51 -9.41
N ASP A 83 18.22 4.96 -9.72
CA ASP A 83 19.14 5.49 -8.74
C ASP A 83 18.81 6.94 -8.34
N TYR A 84 19.59 7.48 -7.40
CA TYR A 84 19.40 8.83 -6.87
C TYR A 84 19.50 9.91 -7.95
N GLN A 85 20.50 9.79 -8.83
CA GLN A 85 20.79 10.80 -9.85
C GLN A 85 19.73 10.79 -10.95
N GLN A 86 19.28 9.60 -11.34
CA GLN A 86 18.17 9.43 -12.28
C GLN A 86 16.87 10.02 -11.73
N LEU A 87 16.54 9.78 -10.46
CA LEU A 87 15.36 10.36 -9.83
C LEU A 87 15.47 11.88 -9.61
N GLN A 88 16.68 12.40 -9.46
CA GLN A 88 16.89 13.85 -9.31
C GLN A 88 16.82 14.59 -10.65
N ALA A 89 17.33 13.98 -11.72
CA ALA A 89 17.50 14.66 -13.01
C ALA A 89 16.43 14.33 -14.05
N ASN A 90 15.85 13.12 -14.02
CA ASN A 90 14.98 12.64 -15.10
C ASN A 90 13.82 11.75 -14.63
N ASP A 91 13.31 11.95 -13.42
CA ASP A 91 12.26 11.11 -12.85
C ASP A 91 10.98 11.07 -13.68
N LEU A 92 10.48 12.21 -14.15
CA LEU A 92 9.21 12.27 -14.88
C LEU A 92 9.25 11.46 -16.18
N GLU A 93 10.34 11.55 -16.94
CA GLU A 93 10.49 10.78 -18.17
C GLU A 93 10.69 9.29 -17.87
N ALA A 94 11.57 8.97 -16.92
CA ALA A 94 11.89 7.60 -16.55
C ALA A 94 10.66 6.85 -16.00
N LEU A 95 9.80 7.54 -15.23
CA LEU A 95 8.61 6.97 -14.60
C LEU A 95 7.34 7.10 -15.44
N LYS A 96 7.39 7.69 -16.65
CA LYS A 96 6.21 8.09 -17.43
C LYS A 96 5.10 7.04 -17.57
N ALA A 97 5.45 5.76 -17.65
CA ALA A 97 4.49 4.67 -17.81
C ALA A 97 3.70 4.38 -16.51
N ASP A 98 4.36 4.55 -15.37
CA ASP A 98 3.89 4.19 -14.04
C ASP A 98 3.40 5.40 -13.23
N LEU A 99 3.84 6.61 -13.58
CA LEU A 99 3.57 7.84 -12.83
C LEU A 99 2.13 8.33 -13.01
N LEU A 100 1.48 8.63 -11.90
CA LEU A 100 0.11 9.16 -11.88
C LEU A 100 0.04 10.60 -11.35
N ALA A 101 0.86 10.92 -10.35
CA ALA A 101 0.94 12.25 -9.77
C ALA A 101 2.26 12.43 -9.01
N THR A 102 2.69 13.68 -8.86
CA THR A 102 3.82 14.05 -8.00
C THR A 102 3.42 15.16 -7.02
N LYS A 103 4.11 15.23 -5.88
CA LYS A 103 4.01 16.33 -4.92
C LYS A 103 5.37 16.59 -4.30
N ASP A 104 5.79 17.85 -4.27
CA ASP A 104 7.02 18.28 -3.61
C ASP A 104 6.69 19.01 -2.31
N VAL A 105 7.51 18.77 -1.28
CA VAL A 105 7.47 19.46 0.01
C VAL A 105 8.88 19.76 0.45
N VAL A 106 9.12 20.97 0.94
CA VAL A 106 10.39 21.33 1.59
C VAL A 106 10.27 21.02 3.08
N LEU A 107 11.12 20.13 3.58
CA LEU A 107 11.21 19.80 5.00
C LEU A 107 12.44 20.50 5.61
N ARG A 108 12.21 21.36 6.59
CA ARG A 108 13.27 22.06 7.35
C ARG A 108 13.69 21.21 8.56
N PRO A 109 14.90 21.39 9.12
CA PRO A 109 15.28 20.76 10.39
C PRO A 109 14.30 21.13 11.52
N ASP A 110 14.06 20.18 12.44
CA ASP A 110 13.12 20.30 13.58
C ASP A 110 11.69 20.72 13.19
N ALA A 111 11.29 20.49 11.95
CA ALA A 111 9.97 20.81 11.45
C ALA A 111 9.13 19.56 11.20
N SER A 112 7.81 19.79 11.08
CA SER A 112 6.84 18.81 10.60
C SER A 112 6.04 19.40 9.44
N ALA A 113 5.58 18.53 8.54
CA ALA A 113 4.71 18.90 7.44
C ALA A 113 3.70 17.77 7.19
N SER A 114 2.43 18.14 7.01
CA SER A 114 1.38 17.19 6.67
C SER A 114 0.92 17.40 5.23
N ILE A 115 0.79 16.30 4.49
CA ILE A 115 0.31 16.26 3.12
C ILE A 115 -1.02 15.52 3.14
N SER A 116 -2.04 16.10 2.51
CA SER A 116 -3.35 15.47 2.33
C SER A 116 -3.80 15.75 0.91
N GLU A 117 -3.47 14.84 -0.01
CA GLU A 117 -3.80 14.96 -1.44
C GLU A 117 -4.78 13.86 -1.85
N PRO A 118 -5.64 14.07 -2.86
CA PRO A 118 -6.43 12.99 -3.43
C PRO A 118 -5.53 11.83 -3.90
N MET A 119 -5.88 10.61 -3.50
CA MET A 119 -5.21 9.42 -4.02
C MET A 119 -5.85 9.04 -5.36
N ASN A 120 -5.03 9.00 -6.41
CA ASN A 120 -5.45 8.53 -7.72
C ASN A 120 -6.03 7.11 -7.61
N GLY A 121 -7.13 6.86 -8.31
CA GLY A 121 -7.83 5.58 -8.30
C GLY A 121 -6.93 4.40 -8.70
N ASP A 122 -6.06 4.64 -9.68
CA ASP A 122 -5.15 3.65 -10.25
C ASP A 122 -3.85 3.48 -9.44
N ALA A 123 -3.57 4.39 -8.49
CA ALA A 123 -2.38 4.28 -7.66
C ALA A 123 -2.43 3.00 -6.83
N GLN A 124 -1.36 2.20 -6.88
CA GLN A 124 -1.17 1.03 -6.04
C GLN A 124 0.00 1.20 -5.06
N TYR A 125 0.89 2.17 -5.33
CA TYR A 125 2.07 2.45 -4.53
C TYR A 125 2.29 3.95 -4.42
N VAL A 126 2.88 4.36 -3.30
CA VAL A 126 3.41 5.71 -3.09
C VAL A 126 4.92 5.61 -2.95
N GLY A 127 5.65 6.23 -3.87
CA GLY A 127 7.10 6.42 -3.76
C GLY A 127 7.41 7.70 -3.00
N VAL A 128 8.41 7.68 -2.13
CA VAL A 128 8.88 8.88 -1.42
C VAL A 128 10.39 8.96 -1.58
N VAL A 129 10.88 10.12 -2.03
CA VAL A 129 12.30 10.40 -2.22
C VAL A 129 12.65 11.66 -1.45
N ALA A 130 13.66 11.60 -0.60
CA ALA A 130 14.27 12.78 -0.02
C ALA A 130 15.57 13.09 -0.76
N PHE A 131 15.63 14.29 -1.35
CA PHE A 131 16.79 14.76 -2.09
C PHE A 131 17.85 15.35 -1.15
N PHE A 132 18.41 14.49 -0.30
CA PHE A 132 19.51 14.85 0.59
C PHE A 132 20.75 15.24 -0.20
N ARG A 133 21.55 16.15 0.35
CA ARG A 133 22.80 16.58 -0.29
C ARG A 133 23.81 15.44 -0.43
N ASN A 134 23.78 14.48 0.50
CA ASN A 134 24.59 13.27 0.44
C ASN A 134 23.73 12.03 0.68
N ALA A 135 23.32 11.38 -0.41
CA ALA A 135 22.76 10.03 -0.39
C ALA A 135 23.91 9.02 -0.38
N GLY A 136 24.51 8.79 0.79
CA GLY A 136 25.56 7.79 0.97
C GLY A 136 25.09 6.37 0.67
N SER A 137 26.02 5.41 0.61
CA SER A 137 25.74 3.99 0.28
C SER A 137 24.74 3.32 1.23
N ASP A 138 24.74 3.71 2.50
CA ASP A 138 23.92 3.09 3.56
C ASP A 138 22.67 3.92 3.91
N ALA A 139 22.46 5.04 3.23
CA ALA A 139 21.36 5.96 3.51
C ALA A 139 20.06 5.47 2.88
N THR A 140 18.98 5.39 3.67
CA THR A 140 17.64 5.12 3.11
C THR A 140 16.99 6.43 2.68
N TRP A 141 17.27 6.88 1.47
CA TRP A 141 16.74 8.14 0.91
C TRP A 141 15.45 7.93 0.10
N LYS A 142 15.06 6.67 -0.14
CA LYS A 142 13.92 6.26 -0.97
C LYS A 142 13.04 5.25 -0.23
N LEU A 143 11.73 5.44 -0.25
CA LEU A 143 10.74 4.52 0.29
C LEU A 143 9.68 4.18 -0.76
N VAL A 144 9.11 2.97 -0.64
CA VAL A 144 7.95 2.52 -1.43
C VAL A 144 6.90 1.98 -0.48
N ILE A 145 5.70 2.56 -0.52
CA ILE A 145 4.61 2.27 0.42
C ILE A 145 3.41 1.76 -0.37
N PRO A 146 3.06 0.46 -0.27
CA PRO A 146 1.90 -0.10 -0.94
C PRO A 146 0.58 0.50 -0.43
N LYS A 147 -0.34 0.87 -1.33
CA LYS A 147 -1.69 1.41 -1.01
C LYS A 147 -2.47 0.54 -0.02
N LYS A 148 -2.29 -0.78 -0.09
CA LYS A 148 -2.93 -1.74 0.84
C LYS A 148 -2.60 -1.48 2.33
N GLN A 149 -1.46 -0.86 2.63
CA GLN A 149 -1.04 -0.57 4.01
C GLN A 149 -1.72 0.68 4.58
N TRP A 150 -2.19 1.59 3.72
CA TRP A 150 -2.71 2.89 4.12
C TRP A 150 -3.90 2.80 5.06
N LYS A 151 -4.76 1.78 4.94
CA LYS A 151 -5.87 1.58 5.88
C LYS A 151 -5.42 1.40 7.34
N LYS A 152 -4.20 0.92 7.56
CA LYS A 152 -3.61 0.67 8.88
C LYS A 152 -2.68 1.79 9.32
N THR A 153 -2.23 2.62 8.38
CA THR A 153 -1.18 3.63 8.57
C THR A 153 -1.67 4.97 8.04
N ASP A 154 -2.87 5.41 8.45
CA ASP A 154 -3.45 6.70 8.08
C ASP A 154 -3.43 7.64 9.31
N PRO A 155 -2.64 8.72 9.33
CA PRO A 155 -1.67 9.13 8.29
C PRO A 155 -0.41 8.26 8.29
N VAL A 156 0.25 8.17 7.12
CA VAL A 156 1.55 7.52 6.99
C VAL A 156 2.59 8.43 7.63
N LYS A 157 3.32 7.96 8.64
CA LYS A 157 4.31 8.77 9.36
C LYS A 157 5.72 8.47 8.89
N ILE A 158 6.44 9.48 8.43
CA ILE A 158 7.83 9.37 7.99
C ILE A 158 8.70 10.35 8.79
N GLU A 159 9.73 9.85 9.45
CA GLU A 159 10.75 10.65 10.11
C GLU A 159 11.98 10.77 9.20
N ALA A 160 12.44 11.99 8.95
CA ALA A 160 13.70 12.28 8.30
C ALA A 160 14.75 12.65 9.37
N ARG A 161 15.87 11.95 9.38
CA ARG A 161 16.99 12.24 10.29
C ARG A 161 18.31 12.06 9.54
N GLU A 162 19.28 12.94 9.78
CA GLU A 162 20.54 12.92 9.02
C GLU A 162 20.23 12.91 7.51
N ASN A 163 20.61 11.84 6.79
CA ASN A 163 20.31 11.62 5.38
C ASN A 163 19.41 10.40 5.13
N THR A 164 18.57 10.04 6.11
CA THR A 164 17.74 8.84 6.07
C THR A 164 16.27 9.15 6.34
N LEU A 165 15.39 8.43 5.64
CA LEU A 165 13.95 8.36 5.85
C LEU A 165 13.59 7.07 6.60
N ASN A 166 12.79 7.20 7.65
CA ASN A 166 12.29 6.09 8.45
C ASN A 166 10.76 6.10 8.44
N LEU A 167 10.14 4.98 8.08
CA LEU A 167 8.70 4.79 8.21
C LEU A 167 8.37 4.44 9.68
N VAL A 168 7.58 5.27 10.35
CA VAL A 168 7.26 5.13 11.77
C VAL A 168 5.95 4.37 11.94
N GLY A 169 5.95 3.33 12.77
CA GLY A 169 4.73 2.60 13.15
C GLY A 169 4.19 1.62 12.10
N ALA A 170 4.89 1.41 10.98
CA ALA A 170 4.65 0.24 10.15
C ALA A 170 5.21 -1.00 10.86
N THR A 171 4.31 -1.90 11.30
CA THR A 171 4.68 -3.20 11.89
C THR A 171 5.78 -3.89 11.05
N GLU A 172 6.82 -4.36 11.74
CA GLU A 172 8.12 -4.83 11.23
C GLU A 172 8.06 -5.96 10.18
N ASP A 173 6.89 -6.54 9.92
CA ASP A 173 6.67 -7.65 8.97
C ASP A 173 6.98 -7.32 7.49
N THR A 174 7.20 -6.06 7.13
CA THR A 174 7.42 -5.69 5.71
C THR A 174 8.90 -5.42 5.36
N ILE A 175 9.83 -5.40 6.33
CA ILE A 175 11.24 -5.04 6.05
C ILE A 175 12.24 -6.19 6.31
N ARG A 176 11.86 -7.31 6.95
CA ARG A 176 12.79 -8.44 7.20
C ARG A 176 12.49 -9.72 6.41
N ARG A 177 13.33 -9.96 5.39
CA ARG A 177 13.88 -11.24 4.86
C ARG A 177 13.60 -11.52 3.38
N ASN A 178 14.51 -11.00 2.53
CA ASN A 178 15.00 -11.70 1.34
C ASN A 178 16.50 -12.02 1.48
N ALA A 179 16.91 -12.46 2.68
CA ALA A 179 18.20 -13.12 2.86
C ALA A 179 17.91 -14.63 2.94
N PRO A 180 18.64 -15.50 2.21
CA PRO A 180 18.54 -16.94 2.40
C PRO A 180 18.84 -17.25 3.86
N GLN A 181 17.89 -17.86 4.57
CA GLN A 181 18.14 -18.35 5.92
C GLN A 181 19.14 -19.51 5.81
N GLN A 182 20.42 -19.22 6.06
CA GLN A 182 21.36 -20.27 6.44
C GLN A 182 20.88 -20.84 7.77
N SER A 183 20.51 -22.12 7.75
CA SER A 183 20.12 -22.88 8.93
C SER A 183 21.31 -22.94 9.88
N LEU A 184 21.20 -22.32 11.06
CA LEU A 184 22.14 -22.54 12.15
C LEU A 184 22.11 -24.05 12.52
N PRO A 185 23.26 -24.69 12.80
CA PRO A 185 23.27 -26.07 13.28
C PRO A 185 22.56 -26.16 14.63
N ASN A 186 21.75 -27.22 14.82
CA ASN A 186 21.08 -27.48 16.09
C ASN A 186 22.11 -27.60 17.23
N PRO A 187 21.82 -27.05 18.43
CA PRO A 187 22.59 -27.34 19.62
C PRO A 187 22.56 -28.86 19.90
N PRO A 188 23.67 -29.48 20.32
CA PRO A 188 23.68 -30.90 20.63
C PRO A 188 22.72 -31.19 21.80
N GLN A 189 21.81 -32.15 21.59
CA GLN A 189 20.88 -32.58 22.63
C GLN A 189 21.61 -33.31 23.77
N PRO A 190 21.18 -33.13 25.03
CA PRO A 190 21.72 -33.89 26.15
C PRO A 190 21.45 -35.39 26.01
N LYS A 191 22.49 -36.19 26.20
CA LYS A 191 22.43 -37.66 26.18
C LYS A 191 21.54 -38.19 27.31
N PRO A 192 20.64 -39.17 27.08
CA PRO A 192 19.85 -39.79 28.15
C PRO A 192 20.76 -40.53 29.15
N PRO A 193 20.40 -40.58 30.45
CA PRO A 193 21.16 -41.33 31.43
C PRO A 193 21.17 -42.82 31.11
N ALA A 194 22.34 -43.43 31.22
CA ALA A 194 22.55 -44.85 31.00
C ALA A 194 21.70 -45.67 31.99
N SER A 195 20.89 -46.60 31.48
CA SER A 195 20.23 -47.61 32.30
C SER A 195 21.28 -48.56 32.86
N THR A 196 21.55 -48.48 34.16
CA THR A 196 22.29 -49.51 34.88
C THR A 196 21.40 -50.75 35.00
N GLY A 197 21.63 -51.73 34.12
CA GLY A 197 21.07 -53.07 34.27
C GLY A 197 21.60 -53.71 35.55
N HIS A 198 20.70 -53.96 36.51
CA HIS A 198 20.97 -54.84 37.64
C HIS A 198 20.89 -56.28 37.15
N ALA A 199 22.03 -56.96 37.12
CA ALA A 199 22.09 -58.41 37.06
C ALA A 199 21.88 -58.95 38.48
N SER A 200 20.83 -59.76 38.68
CA SER A 200 20.62 -60.55 39.89
C SER A 200 21.37 -61.89 39.74
N PRO A 201 22.02 -62.42 40.79
CA PRO A 201 22.81 -63.63 40.68
C PRO A 201 21.93 -64.89 40.82
N ALA A 202 22.37 -65.97 40.19
CA ALA A 202 21.93 -67.32 40.50
C ALA A 202 22.70 -67.82 41.74
N GLY A 203 21.97 -68.36 42.71
CA GLY A 203 22.48 -68.92 43.96
C GLY A 203 21.39 -69.00 45.00
#